data_AF-A0A8H6LDH5-F1
#
_entry.id   AF-A0A8H6LDH5-F1
#
_cell.length_a   1.000
_cell.length_b   1.000
_cell.length_c   1.000
_cell.angle_alpha   90.00
_cell.angle_beta   90.00
_cell.angle_gamma   90.00
#
_symmetry.space_group_name_H-M   'P 1'
#
loop_
_entity.id
_entity.type
_entity.pdbx_description
1 polymer ?
#
loop_
_entity_poly.entity_id
_entity_poly.type
_entity_poly.pdbx_seq_one_letter_code
_entity_poly.pdbx_strand_id
1 'polypeptide(L)'
;MLSQSRGIESAKRDEAGPKYSAESMLVCATLALCNAVELLTLIFMTFKRCAGLYFWSILLASFGVLPYCAGWLIVYFDITHDYVGMIIDSIGWVLLVSG
;
A
#
# COMPACT_ATOMS: atom_id res chain seq x y z
N MET A 1 26.71 -4.85 41.81
CA MET A 1 26.18 -5.72 40.74
C MET A 1 24.80 -5.30 40.24
N LEU A 2 23.84 -4.94 41.10
CA LEU A 2 22.49 -4.51 40.70
C LEU A 2 22.42 -3.19 39.87
N SER A 3 23.43 -2.31 39.98
CA SER A 3 23.46 -1.06 39.19
C SER A 3 23.88 -1.27 37.72
N GLN A 4 24.59 -2.36 37.42
CA GLN A 4 24.96 -2.70 36.04
C GLN A 4 23.76 -3.32 35.29
N SER A 5 22.95 -4.16 35.95
CA SER A 5 21.74 -4.74 35.34
C SER A 5 20.73 -3.67 34.91
N ARG A 6 20.45 -2.68 35.77
CA ARG A 6 19.55 -1.57 35.43
C ARG A 6 20.05 -0.70 34.27
N GLY A 7 21.37 -0.58 34.10
CA GLY A 7 21.98 0.13 32.98
C GLY A 7 21.81 -0.63 31.65
N ILE A 8 21.97 -1.94 31.67
CA ILE A 8 21.73 -2.82 30.50
C ILE A 8 20.24 -2.87 30.13
N GLU A 9 19.35 -2.91 31.12
CA GLU A 9 17.88 -2.88 30.90
C GLU A 9 17.38 -1.54 30.36
N SER A 10 18.03 -0.43 30.75
CA SER A 10 17.71 0.90 30.21
C SER A 10 18.26 1.06 28.79
N ALA A 11 19.51 0.64 28.53
CA ALA A 11 20.08 0.63 27.17
C ALA A 11 19.26 -0.21 26.18
N LYS A 12 18.68 -1.33 26.62
CA LYS A 12 17.77 -2.15 25.79
C LYS A 12 16.42 -1.48 25.52
N ARG A 13 15.97 -0.54 26.37
CA ARG A 13 14.75 0.26 26.14
C ARG A 13 15.00 1.39 25.13
N ASP A 14 16.20 1.96 25.10
CA ASP A 14 16.57 3.01 24.14
C ASP A 14 16.79 2.46 22.72
N GLU A 15 17.25 1.21 22.58
CA GLU A 15 17.30 0.51 21.28
C GLU A 15 15.93 0.00 20.80
N ALA A 16 14.91 0.06 21.66
CA ALA A 16 13.51 -0.20 21.36
C ALA A 16 12.73 1.11 21.07
N GLY A 17 13.40 2.12 20.50
CA GLY A 17 12.72 3.21 19.83
C GLY A 17 11.70 2.67 18.81
N PRO A 18 10.60 3.37 18.52
CA PRO A 18 9.43 2.86 17.78
C PRO A 18 9.77 2.45 16.35
N LYS A 19 10.36 1.26 16.18
CA LYS A 19 10.59 0.63 14.88
C LYS A 19 9.26 0.20 14.24
N TYR A 20 8.28 -0.16 15.09
CA TYR A 20 6.97 -0.67 14.67
C TYR A 20 6.16 0.24 13.76
N SER A 21 6.42 1.55 13.76
CA SER A 21 5.59 2.48 12.99
C SER A 21 5.75 2.29 11.48
N ALA A 22 6.99 2.04 11.03
CA ALA A 22 7.29 1.91 9.61
C ALA A 22 7.05 0.51 9.07
N GLU A 23 7.47 -0.49 9.82
CA GLU A 23 7.27 -1.89 9.46
C GLU A 23 5.78 -2.24 9.37
N SER A 24 4.93 -1.71 10.27
CA SER A 24 3.48 -1.94 10.19
C SER A 24 2.85 -1.29 8.96
N MET A 25 3.27 -0.08 8.58
CA MET A 25 2.77 0.58 7.36
C MET A 25 3.17 -0.19 6.11
N LEU A 26 4.40 -0.68 6.04
CA LEU A 26 4.88 -1.51 4.94
C LEU A 26 4.13 -2.84 4.84
N VAL A 27 3.87 -3.50 5.97
CA VAL A 27 3.11 -4.76 6.01
C VAL A 27 1.67 -4.52 5.55
N CYS A 28 1.00 -3.48 6.05
CA CYS A 28 -0.36 -3.13 5.62
C CYS A 28 -0.44 -2.77 4.14
N ALA A 29 0.52 -2.00 3.62
CA ALA A 29 0.59 -1.64 2.21
C ALA A 29 0.82 -2.87 1.32
N THR A 30 1.75 -3.75 1.71
CA THR A 30 2.05 -5.00 0.99
C THR A 30 0.85 -5.94 0.99
N LEU A 31 0.15 -6.07 2.12
CA LEU A 31 -1.08 -6.86 2.23
C LEU A 31 -2.19 -6.29 1.35
N ALA A 32 -2.39 -4.96 1.34
CA ALA A 32 -3.38 -4.31 0.49
C ALA A 32 -3.07 -4.52 -1.00
N LEU A 33 -1.80 -4.41 -1.40
CA LEU A 33 -1.35 -4.67 -2.77
C LEU A 33 -1.57 -6.13 -3.18
N CYS A 34 -1.22 -7.09 -2.32
CA CYS A 34 -1.48 -8.51 -2.60
C CYS A 34 -2.97 -8.78 -2.80
N ASN A 35 -3.83 -8.23 -1.95
CA ASN A 35 -5.28 -8.40 -2.06
C ASN A 35 -5.82 -7.77 -3.36
N ALA A 36 -5.33 -6.59 -3.72
CA ALA A 36 -5.67 -5.92 -4.98
C ALA A 36 -5.25 -6.76 -6.20
N VAL A 37 -4.05 -7.35 -6.18
CA VAL A 37 -3.55 -8.23 -7.25
C VAL A 37 -4.37 -9.52 -7.36
N GLU A 38 -4.78 -10.09 -6.23
CA GLU A 38 -5.62 -11.29 -6.19
C GLU A 38 -7.01 -11.00 -6.78
N LEU A 39 -7.62 -9.86 -6.42
CA LEU A 39 -8.85 -9.35 -7.01
C LEU A 39 -8.72 -9.12 -8.52
N LEU A 40 -7.64 -8.47 -8.98
CA LEU A 40 -7.39 -8.24 -10.40
C LEU A 40 -7.28 -9.57 -11.15
N THR A 41 -6.56 -10.53 -10.58
CA THR A 41 -6.41 -11.88 -11.15
C THR A 41 -7.75 -12.61 -11.22
N LEU A 42 -8.57 -12.53 -10.17
CA LEU A 42 -9.92 -13.11 -10.14
C LEU A 42 -10.84 -12.48 -11.19
N ILE A 43 -10.75 -11.17 -11.42
CA ILE A 43 -11.50 -10.48 -12.47
C ILE A 43 -11.06 -10.97 -13.85
N PHE A 44 -9.76 -11.01 -14.11
CA PHE A 44 -9.22 -11.55 -15.36
C PHE A 44 -9.61 -13.01 -15.59
N MET A 45 -9.66 -13.82 -14.52
CA MET A 45 -10.02 -15.23 -14.59
C MET A 45 -11.53 -15.45 -14.75
N THR A 46 -12.35 -14.58 -14.17
CA THR A 46 -13.83 -14.64 -14.22
C THR A 46 -14.37 -14.27 -15.60
N PHE A 47 -13.78 -13.29 -16.27
CA PHE A 47 -14.28 -12.82 -17.56
C PHE A 47 -13.59 -13.51 -18.74
N LYS A 48 -14.11 -14.69 -19.14
CA LYS A 48 -13.75 -15.34 -20.44
C LYS A 48 -14.33 -14.64 -21.68
N ARG A 49 -15.07 -13.53 -21.54
CA ARG A 49 -15.74 -12.80 -22.64
C ARG A 49 -15.49 -11.28 -22.54
N CYS A 50 -14.32 -10.83 -22.99
CA CYS A 50 -13.91 -9.41 -22.99
C CYS A 50 -14.59 -8.61 -24.10
N ALA A 51 -15.89 -8.26 -23.95
CA ALA A 51 -16.58 -7.46 -24.98
C ALA A 51 -17.66 -6.49 -24.46
N GLY A 52 -18.00 -6.51 -23.16
CA GLY A 52 -19.03 -5.62 -22.61
C GLY A 52 -18.44 -4.43 -21.83
N LEU A 53 -19.09 -3.27 -21.87
CA LEU A 53 -18.74 -2.09 -21.04
C LEU A 53 -18.57 -2.45 -19.56
N TYR A 54 -19.34 -3.42 -19.06
CA TYR A 54 -19.25 -3.94 -17.70
C TYR A 54 -17.84 -4.46 -17.34
N PHE A 55 -17.17 -5.10 -18.30
CA PHE A 55 -15.78 -5.56 -18.10
C PHE A 55 -14.82 -4.39 -17.96
N TRP A 56 -14.97 -3.36 -18.80
CA TRP A 56 -14.14 -2.17 -18.77
C TRP A 56 -14.30 -1.39 -17.47
N SER A 57 -15.53 -1.26 -16.99
CA SER A 57 -15.87 -0.68 -15.69
C SER A 57 -15.15 -1.37 -14.52
N ILE A 58 -15.37 -2.69 -14.39
CA ILE A 58 -14.78 -3.45 -13.27
C ILE A 58 -13.24 -3.52 -13.35
N LEU A 59 -12.69 -3.51 -14.57
CA LEU A 59 -11.25 -3.49 -14.82
C LEU A 59 -10.64 -2.13 -14.46
N LEU A 60 -11.27 -1.01 -14.84
CA LEU A 60 -10.82 0.33 -14.46
C LEU A 60 -10.92 0.54 -12.94
N ALA A 61 -12.00 0.09 -12.32
CA ALA A 61 -12.20 0.16 -10.87
C ALA A 61 -11.07 -0.57 -10.11
N SER A 62 -10.73 -1.78 -10.53
CA SER A 62 -9.66 -2.57 -9.90
C SER A 62 -8.26 -2.09 -10.28
N PHE A 63 -8.08 -1.55 -11.49
CA PHE A 63 -6.82 -0.95 -11.89
C PHE A 63 -6.54 0.35 -11.13
N GLY A 64 -7.56 1.09 -10.67
CA GLY A 64 -7.41 2.27 -9.82
C GLY A 64 -6.90 2.00 -8.40
N VAL A 65 -7.08 0.78 -7.88
CA VAL A 65 -6.56 0.37 -6.57
C VAL A 65 -5.02 0.31 -6.56
N LEU A 66 -4.40 -0.12 -7.66
CA LEU A 66 -2.94 -0.20 -7.81
C LEU A 66 -2.23 1.17 -7.65
N PRO A 67 -2.57 2.22 -8.43
CA PRO A 67 -1.99 3.54 -8.28
C PRO A 67 -2.40 4.22 -6.96
N TYR A 68 -3.58 3.95 -6.41
CA TYR A 68 -3.95 4.45 -5.08
C TYR A 68 -3.00 3.91 -3.99
N CYS A 69 -2.76 2.59 -3.96
CA CYS A 69 -1.79 2.00 -3.04
C CYS A 69 -0.35 2.42 -3.35
N ALA A 70 0.02 2.56 -4.63
CA ALA A 70 1.35 2.99 -5.04
C ALA A 70 1.64 4.46 -4.69
N GLY A 71 0.64 5.35 -4.76
CA GLY A 71 0.76 6.76 -4.39
C GLY A 71 1.10 6.92 -2.91
N TRP A 72 0.40 6.17 -2.04
CA TRP A 72 0.72 6.09 -0.62
C TRP A 72 2.13 5.56 -0.35
N LEU A 73 2.55 4.53 -1.10
CA LEU A 73 3.88 3.93 -0.96
C LEU A 73 4.99 4.90 -1.42
N ILE A 74 4.74 5.69 -2.46
CA ILE A 74 5.66 6.72 -2.97
C ILE A 74 5.83 7.87 -1.97
N VAL A 75 4.74 8.37 -1.38
CA VAL A 75 4.79 9.38 -0.31
C VAL A 75 5.54 8.83 0.89
N TYR A 76 5.32 7.55 1.23
CA TYR A 76 5.96 6.92 2.38
C TYR A 76 7.47 6.74 2.23
N PHE A 77 7.94 6.44 1.02
CA PHE A 77 9.35 6.22 0.75
C PHE A 77 10.13 7.50 0.39
N ASP A 78 9.47 8.65 0.23
CA ASP A 78 10.08 9.93 -0.20
C ASP A 78 10.97 9.79 -1.45
N ILE A 79 10.68 8.79 -2.31
CA ILE A 79 11.52 8.44 -3.48
C ILE A 79 11.39 9.50 -4.59
N THR A 80 10.38 10.37 -4.53
CA THR A 80 10.12 11.44 -5.52
C THR A 80 9.34 12.58 -4.86
N HIS A 81 9.52 13.81 -5.34
CA HIS A 81 8.76 15.00 -4.94
C HIS A 81 7.27 14.69 -4.69
N ASP A 82 6.76 14.99 -3.48
CA ASP A 82 5.38 14.78 -2.98
C ASP A 82 4.27 14.93 -4.04
N TYR A 83 4.44 15.90 -4.94
CA TYR A 83 3.52 16.20 -6.03
C TYR A 83 3.21 14.99 -6.94
N VAL A 84 4.18 14.11 -7.20
CA VAL A 84 3.96 12.95 -8.09
C VAL A 84 3.11 11.89 -7.42
N GLY A 85 3.32 11.65 -6.12
CA GLY A 85 2.48 10.75 -5.33
C GLY A 85 1.03 11.21 -5.30
N MET A 86 0.81 12.52 -5.11
CA MET A 86 -0.53 13.12 -5.09
C MET A 86 -1.25 13.00 -6.45
N ILE A 87 -0.54 13.16 -7.56
CA ILE A 87 -1.12 13.02 -8.91
C ILE A 87 -1.51 11.56 -9.18
N ILE A 88 -0.64 10.60 -8.82
CA ILE A 88 -0.91 9.17 -9.00
C ILE A 88 -2.09 8.72 -8.14
N ASP A 89 -2.16 9.18 -6.88
CA ASP A 89 -3.29 8.95 -5.98
C ASP A 89 -4.60 9.50 -6.57
N SER A 90 -4.57 10.75 -7.06
CA SER A 90 -5.73 11.40 -7.68
C SER A 90 -6.22 10.64 -8.92
N ILE A 91 -5.32 10.16 -9.77
CA ILE A 91 -5.65 9.34 -10.94
C ILE A 91 -6.25 8.00 -10.52
N GLY A 92 -5.67 7.36 -9.50
CA GLY A 92 -6.19 6.12 -8.93
C GLY A 92 -7.60 6.27 -8.38
N TRP A 93 -7.86 7.37 -7.67
CA TRP A 93 -9.20 7.69 -7.16
C TRP A 93 -10.22 7.92 -8.28
N VAL A 94 -9.86 8.68 -9.33
CA VAL A 94 -10.75 8.91 -10.48
C VAL A 94 -11.04 7.60 -11.21
N LEU A 95 -10.04 6.74 -11.42
CA LEU A 95 -10.24 5.42 -12.04
C LEU A 95 -11.11 4.50 -11.17
N LEU A 96 -10.99 4.59 -9.85
CA LEU A 96 -11.79 3.81 -8.91
C LEU A 96 -13.25 4.27 -8.85
N VAL A 97 -13.52 5.58 -8.97
CA VAL A 97 -14.89 6.15 -8.97
C VAL A 97 -15.57 6.02 -10.35
N SER A 98 -14.80 6.09 -11.43
CA SER A 98 -15.33 6.02 -12.80
C SER A 98 -15.51 4.60 -13.34
N GLY A 99 -14.81 3.64 -12.74
CA GLY A 99 -14.94 2.21 -13.03
C GLY A 99 -16.26 1.63 -12.55
#